data_AF-A0A838RQL3-F1
#
_entry.id   AF-A0A838RQL3-F1
#
_cell.length_a   1.000
_cell.length_b   1.000
_cell.length_c   1.000
_cell.angle_alpha   90.00
_cell.angle_beta   90.00
_cell.angle_gamma   90.00
#
_symmetry.space_group_name_H-M   'P 1'
#
loop_
_entity.id
_entity.type
_entity.pdbx_description
1 polymer ?
#
loop_
_entity_poly.entity_id
_entity_poly.type
_entity_poly.pdbx_seq_one_letter_code
_entity_poly.pdbx_strand_id
1 'polypeptide(L)'
;MSALLAILLIGGLLGGVFVYYSIRTFVARSQLPIFPAATSTLPAEFPILEQPGAPEGTNPPPENNGVVTRPRESDVPPPAATERLTVLVMGIDRRETEEGSWRTDSMILISIDPRTESVAMLSVPRDLFVTMPDYGYGEHLDRINKAFFFGDSEKYPGGGPALARQTIRRNFGIKVDRYIVMDFDGFRRIIDHLGGIDVKVPELLIDNDYPTEDYGYMQVRFEPGRQHMDGERALIYSRTR
;
A
#
# COMPACT_ATOMS: atom_id res chain seq x y z
N MET A 1 5.90 45.20 26.78
CA MET A 1 6.15 44.32 25.62
C MET A 1 7.26 43.29 25.86
N SER A 2 8.26 43.58 26.71
CA SER A 2 9.40 42.69 27.01
C SER A 2 9.10 41.46 27.88
N ALA A 3 8.20 41.57 28.88
CA ALA A 3 7.91 40.47 29.80
C ALA A 3 7.15 39.29 29.14
N LEU A 4 6.24 39.58 28.20
CA LEU A 4 5.45 38.56 27.51
C LEU A 4 6.33 37.71 26.56
N LEU A 5 7.27 38.36 25.88
CA LEU A 5 8.25 37.70 25.02
C LEU A 5 9.17 36.77 25.82
N ALA A 6 9.62 37.20 27.00
CA ALA A 6 10.43 36.38 27.89
C ALA A 6 9.68 35.12 28.37
N ILE A 7 8.39 35.26 28.71
CA ILE A 7 7.55 34.12 29.12
C ILE A 7 7.36 33.13 27.96
N LEU A 8 7.13 33.62 26.74
CA LEU A 8 6.98 32.76 25.55
C LEU A 8 8.29 32.01 25.21
N LEU A 9 9.44 32.68 25.31
CA LEU A 9 10.75 32.06 25.06
C LEU A 9 11.08 31.01 26.12
N ILE A 10 10.83 31.29 27.40
CA ILE A 10 11.05 30.33 28.49
C ILE A 10 10.08 29.15 28.37
N GLY A 11 8.81 29.42 28.07
CA GLY A 11 7.80 28.37 27.85
C GLY A 11 8.13 27.48 26.67
N GLY A 12 8.59 28.05 25.56
CA GLY A 12 9.05 27.31 24.38
C GLY A 12 10.29 26.45 24.67
N LEU A 13 11.26 27.00 25.41
CA LEU A 13 12.47 26.27 25.82
C LEU A 13 12.12 25.09 26.74
N LEU A 14 11.28 25.31 27.75
CA LEU A 14 10.85 24.27 28.69
C LEU A 14 9.99 23.21 28.00
N GLY A 15 9.09 23.60 27.11
CA GLY A 15 8.31 22.69 26.28
C GLY A 15 9.17 21.83 25.37
N GLY A 16 10.16 22.43 24.70
CA GLY A 16 11.12 21.71 23.86
C GLY A 16 11.96 20.71 24.64
N VAL A 17 12.45 21.10 25.82
CA VAL A 17 13.21 20.20 26.73
C VAL A 17 12.32 19.05 27.20
N PHE A 18 11.07 19.32 27.59
CA PHE A 18 10.12 18.31 28.02
C PHE A 18 9.80 17.30 26.90
N VAL A 19 9.55 17.77 25.68
CA VAL A 19 9.30 16.92 24.50
C VAL A 19 10.54 16.07 24.18
N TYR A 20 11.74 16.66 24.18
CA TYR A 20 12.99 15.95 23.95
C TYR A 20 13.19 14.81 24.96
N TYR A 21 13.06 15.09 26.26
CA TYR A 21 13.21 14.05 27.28
C TYR A 21 12.09 13.01 27.22
N SER A 22 10.85 13.39 26.90
CA SER A 22 9.74 12.44 26.75
C SER A 22 9.98 11.47 25.61
N ILE A 23 10.39 11.97 24.43
CA ILE A 23 10.74 11.13 23.27
C ILE A 23 11.96 10.27 23.59
N ARG A 24 13.02 10.83 24.16
CA ARG A 24 14.23 10.08 24.53
C ARG A 24 13.92 8.95 25.51
N THR A 25 13.08 9.20 26.51
CA THR A 25 12.72 8.20 27.52
C THR A 25 11.77 7.15 26.94
N PHE A 26 10.86 7.55 26.05
CA PHE A 26 10.01 6.63 25.31
C PHE A 26 10.84 5.71 24.42
N VAL A 27 11.78 6.24 23.61
CA VAL A 27 12.69 5.45 22.76
C VAL A 27 13.61 4.53 23.60
N ALA A 28 14.10 4.99 24.74
CA ALA A 28 14.97 4.18 25.61
C ALA A 28 14.23 3.06 26.36
N ARG A 29 12.91 3.19 26.57
CA ARG A 29 12.07 2.21 27.27
C ARG A 29 11.23 1.34 26.33
N SER A 30 10.99 1.79 25.11
CA SER A 30 10.33 0.99 24.10
C SER A 30 11.32 -0.05 23.60
N GLN A 31 11.03 -1.31 23.90
CA GLN A 31 11.61 -2.42 23.17
C GLN A 31 11.02 -2.38 21.77
N LEU A 32 11.65 -1.60 20.88
CA LEU A 32 11.42 -1.79 19.46
C LEU A 32 11.74 -3.27 19.19
N PRO A 33 10.82 -4.03 18.57
CA PRO A 33 11.14 -5.41 18.20
C PRO A 33 12.38 -5.35 17.32
N ILE A 34 13.50 -5.78 17.87
CA ILE A 34 14.71 -6.06 17.10
C ILE A 34 14.31 -7.29 16.30
N PHE A 35 13.80 -7.07 15.09
CA PHE A 35 13.72 -8.15 14.13
C PHE A 35 15.16 -8.63 13.97
N PRO A 36 15.47 -9.91 14.25
CA PRO A 36 16.76 -10.44 13.84
C PRO A 36 16.86 -10.13 12.36
N ALA A 37 17.91 -9.43 11.95
CA ALA A 37 18.25 -9.33 10.55
C ALA A 37 18.22 -10.76 10.04
N ALA A 38 17.20 -11.11 9.26
CA ALA A 38 17.16 -12.40 8.62
C ALA A 38 18.35 -12.34 7.66
N THR A 39 19.49 -12.86 8.10
CA THR A 39 20.62 -13.19 7.26
C THR A 39 20.08 -14.22 6.29
N SER A 40 19.48 -13.73 5.21
CA SER A 40 19.16 -14.52 4.04
C SER A 40 20.51 -14.98 3.51
N THR A 41 20.89 -16.18 3.92
CA THR A 41 21.94 -16.94 3.25
C THR A 41 21.39 -17.23 1.87
N LEU A 42 21.68 -16.33 0.93
CA LEU A 42 21.55 -16.61 -0.49
C LEU A 42 22.30 -17.93 -0.73
N PRO A 43 21.67 -18.98 -1.28
CA PRO A 43 22.43 -20.12 -1.74
C PRO A 43 23.44 -19.61 -2.80
N ALA A 44 24.72 -19.77 -2.48
CA ALA A 44 25.77 -19.70 -3.48
C ALA A 44 25.52 -20.87 -4.46
N GLU A 45 25.56 -20.57 -5.74
CA GLU A 45 25.25 -21.46 -6.87
C GLU A 45 23.76 -21.64 -7.19
N PHE A 46 23.28 -20.76 -8.08
CA PHE A 46 22.23 -21.14 -9.01
C PHE A 46 22.82 -22.16 -10.00
N PRO A 47 22.20 -23.33 -10.22
CA PRO A 47 22.66 -24.26 -11.24
C PRO A 47 22.54 -23.59 -12.62
N ILE A 48 23.67 -23.47 -13.32
CA ILE A 48 23.69 -23.10 -14.73
C ILE A 48 23.02 -24.25 -15.47
N LEU A 49 21.83 -24.00 -16.02
CA LEU A 49 21.22 -24.93 -16.96
C LEU A 49 22.11 -24.98 -18.21
N GLU A 50 22.74 -26.13 -18.46
CA GLU A 50 23.51 -26.41 -19.67
C GLU A 50 22.66 -26.08 -20.91
N GLN A 51 23.18 -25.22 -21.79
CA GLN A 51 22.58 -25.01 -23.11
C GLN A 51 22.85 -26.24 -23.98
N PRO A 52 21.83 -26.90 -24.56
CA PRO A 52 22.06 -27.94 -25.55
C PRO A 52 22.69 -27.34 -26.81
N GLY A 53 23.76 -27.96 -27.29
CA GLY A 53 24.48 -27.56 -28.50
C GLY A 53 23.58 -27.51 -29.74
N ALA A 54 23.91 -26.60 -30.65
CA ALA A 54 23.23 -26.40 -31.91
C ALA A 54 23.26 -27.66 -32.79
N PRO A 55 22.13 -28.09 -33.39
CA PRO A 55 22.15 -28.97 -34.54
C PRO A 55 22.20 -28.13 -35.82
N GLU A 56 23.17 -28.48 -36.65
CA GLU A 56 23.32 -28.10 -38.05
C GLU A 56 22.25 -28.83 -38.90
N GLY A 57 21.66 -28.16 -39.89
CA GLY A 57 21.07 -28.82 -41.06
C GLY A 57 19.56 -29.15 -41.05
N THR A 58 18.81 -28.32 -41.79
CA THR A 58 17.74 -28.67 -42.75
C THR A 58 16.64 -29.67 -42.36
N ASN A 59 15.50 -29.13 -41.94
CA ASN A 59 14.13 -29.39 -42.43
C ASN A 59 13.19 -28.43 -41.67
N PRO A 60 12.12 -27.86 -42.26
CA PRO A 60 11.20 -27.04 -41.51
C PRO A 60 10.15 -27.92 -40.79
N PRO A 61 9.99 -27.83 -39.45
CA PRO A 61 8.85 -28.41 -38.75
C PRO A 61 7.93 -27.30 -38.18
N PRO A 62 6.71 -27.67 -37.79
CA PRO A 62 5.48 -26.97 -38.17
C PRO A 62 5.11 -25.79 -37.27
N GLU A 63 4.13 -25.01 -37.73
CA GLU A 63 3.40 -24.04 -36.92
C GLU A 63 3.01 -24.64 -35.56
N ASN A 64 3.61 -24.14 -34.49
CA ASN A 64 3.14 -24.37 -33.13
C ASN A 64 2.93 -23.00 -32.47
N ASN A 65 1.66 -22.66 -32.28
CA ASN A 65 1.17 -21.50 -31.55
C ASN A 65 1.46 -21.63 -30.04
N GLY A 66 2.74 -21.64 -29.68
CA GLY A 66 3.23 -21.73 -28.31
C GLY A 66 3.07 -20.41 -27.57
N VAL A 67 1.88 -20.17 -27.04
CA VAL A 67 1.67 -19.20 -25.96
C VAL A 67 2.62 -19.57 -24.81
N VAL A 68 3.61 -18.72 -24.53
CA VAL A 68 4.42 -18.80 -23.32
C VAL A 68 3.50 -18.47 -22.14
N THR A 69 2.81 -19.47 -21.61
CA THR A 69 1.97 -19.34 -20.42
C THR A 69 2.86 -19.25 -19.19
N ARG A 70 3.24 -18.02 -18.80
CA ARG A 70 3.69 -17.78 -17.43
C ARG A 70 2.55 -18.19 -16.47
N PRO A 71 2.83 -18.82 -15.32
CA PRO A 71 1.80 -19.27 -14.38
C PRO A 71 0.86 -18.11 -14.07
N ARG A 72 -0.45 -18.35 -14.17
CA ARG A 72 -1.45 -17.35 -13.77
C ARG A 72 -1.34 -17.17 -12.26
N GLU A 73 -1.71 -15.99 -11.78
CA GLU A 73 -1.83 -15.66 -10.34
C GLU A 73 -2.62 -16.73 -9.55
N SER A 74 -3.52 -17.46 -10.22
CA SER A 74 -4.28 -18.61 -9.69
C SER A 74 -3.44 -19.82 -9.29
N ASP A 75 -2.21 -19.93 -9.79
CA ASP A 75 -1.38 -21.13 -9.68
C ASP A 75 -0.47 -21.09 -8.44
N VAL A 76 -0.53 -20.00 -7.65
CA VAL A 76 0.18 -19.89 -6.37
C VAL A 76 -0.68 -20.51 -5.26
N PRO A 77 -0.29 -21.67 -4.69
CA PRO A 77 -1.06 -22.30 -3.62
C PRO A 77 -1.24 -21.33 -2.43
N PRO A 78 -2.40 -21.39 -1.74
CA PRO A 78 -2.59 -20.61 -0.52
C PRO A 78 -1.48 -20.96 0.50
N PRO A 79 -1.02 -19.98 1.31
CA PRO A 79 -0.14 -20.27 2.42
C PRO A 79 -0.75 -21.38 3.29
N ALA A 80 0.08 -22.25 3.85
CA ALA A 80 -0.42 -23.23 4.79
C ALA A 80 -1.08 -22.50 5.98
N ALA A 81 -2.08 -23.11 6.62
CA ALA A 81 -2.83 -22.48 7.72
C ALA A 81 -1.96 -22.01 8.91
N THR A 82 -0.69 -22.44 8.97
CA THR A 82 0.29 -22.09 10.01
C THR A 82 1.34 -21.09 9.54
N GLU A 83 1.28 -20.61 8.30
CA GLU A 83 2.21 -19.65 7.73
C GLU A 83 1.67 -18.22 7.84
N ARG A 84 2.59 -17.26 7.96
CA ARG A 84 2.25 -15.83 7.96
C ARG A 84 1.67 -15.46 6.59
N LEU A 85 0.53 -14.78 6.61
CA LEU A 85 -0.15 -14.27 5.42
C LEU A 85 0.04 -12.76 5.33
N THR A 86 0.63 -12.28 4.24
CA THR A 86 0.72 -10.84 3.95
C THR A 86 -0.21 -10.46 2.81
N VAL A 87 -1.15 -9.56 3.08
CA VAL A 87 -2.14 -9.04 2.12
C VAL A 87 -1.86 -7.57 1.83
N LEU A 88 -1.77 -7.21 0.55
CA LEU A 88 -1.73 -5.81 0.12
C LEU A 88 -3.14 -5.31 -0.21
N VAL A 89 -3.66 -4.39 0.58
CA VAL A 89 -4.94 -3.72 0.31
C VAL A 89 -4.68 -2.42 -0.44
N MET A 90 -5.38 -2.23 -1.54
CA MET A 90 -5.24 -1.08 -2.44
C MET A 90 -6.59 -0.40 -2.66
N GLY A 91 -6.66 0.89 -2.34
CA GLY A 91 -7.80 1.74 -2.65
C GLY A 91 -7.58 2.48 -3.97
N ILE A 92 -8.52 2.39 -4.92
CA ILE A 92 -8.47 3.09 -6.21
C ILE A 92 -9.62 4.10 -6.34
N ASP A 93 -9.35 5.29 -6.87
CA ASP A 93 -10.38 6.26 -7.29
C ASP A 93 -10.85 5.88 -8.70
N ARG A 94 -11.61 4.79 -8.79
CA ARG A 94 -12.30 4.40 -10.01
C ARG A 94 -13.69 5.05 -10.02
N ARG A 95 -13.98 5.78 -11.09
CA ARG A 95 -15.28 6.40 -11.36
C ARG A 95 -15.91 5.74 -12.57
N GLU A 96 -17.22 5.44 -12.51
CA GLU A 96 -17.92 4.74 -13.60
C GLU A 96 -17.90 5.51 -14.93
N THR A 97 -17.71 6.83 -14.87
CA THR A 97 -17.65 7.73 -16.03
C THR A 97 -16.26 7.85 -16.65
N GLU A 98 -15.21 7.29 -16.03
CA GLU A 98 -13.83 7.38 -16.48
C GLU A 98 -13.31 6.04 -17.02
N GLU A 99 -13.03 5.98 -18.32
CA GLU A 99 -12.30 4.87 -18.93
C GLU A 99 -10.78 5.11 -18.79
N GLY A 100 -10.05 4.14 -18.21
CA GLY A 100 -8.59 4.21 -18.16
C GLY A 100 -7.96 3.42 -17.02
N SER A 101 -6.64 3.53 -16.90
CA SER A 101 -5.88 2.97 -15.78
C SER A 101 -5.93 3.92 -14.59
N TRP A 102 -6.20 3.39 -13.39
CA TRP A 102 -6.34 4.19 -12.16
C TRP A 102 -5.05 4.18 -11.34
N ARG A 103 -4.92 5.17 -10.44
CA ARG A 103 -3.85 5.20 -9.43
C ARG A 103 -4.40 4.70 -8.10
N THR A 104 -3.52 4.14 -7.27
CA THR A 104 -3.90 3.81 -5.89
C THR A 104 -3.78 5.03 -5.00
N ASP A 105 -4.86 5.41 -4.33
CA ASP A 105 -4.85 6.47 -3.32
C ASP A 105 -4.48 5.98 -1.93
N SER A 106 -4.73 4.70 -1.65
CA SER A 106 -4.37 4.05 -0.40
C SER A 106 -3.69 2.71 -0.66
N MET A 107 -2.64 2.42 0.10
CA MET A 107 -1.94 1.13 0.11
C MET A 107 -1.65 0.74 1.56
N ILE A 108 -2.15 -0.42 1.99
CA ILE A 108 -1.96 -0.93 3.35
C ILE A 108 -1.48 -2.38 3.25
N LEU A 109 -0.34 -2.68 3.87
CA LEU A 109 0.12 -4.04 4.08
C LEU A 109 -0.46 -4.57 5.38
N ILE A 110 -1.18 -5.69 5.31
CA ILE A 110 -1.72 -6.39 6.47
C ILE A 110 -0.98 -7.72 6.59
N SER A 111 -0.25 -7.91 7.68
CA SER A 111 0.45 -9.16 7.99
C SER A 111 -0.27 -9.86 9.13
N ILE A 112 -0.75 -11.07 8.87
CA ILE A 112 -1.44 -11.93 9.83
C ILE A 112 -0.51 -13.09 10.17
N ASP A 113 -0.13 -13.21 11.44
CA ASP A 113 0.71 -14.29 11.93
C ASP A 113 -0.13 -15.22 12.83
N PRO A 114 -0.58 -16.38 12.31
CA PRO A 114 -1.44 -17.29 13.06
C PRO A 114 -0.70 -18.01 14.19
N ARG A 115 0.65 -18.03 14.20
CA ARG A 115 1.43 -18.67 15.28
C ARG A 115 1.52 -17.79 16.51
N THR A 116 1.57 -16.48 16.30
CA THR A 116 1.65 -15.48 17.37
C THR A 116 0.29 -14.83 17.67
N GLU A 117 -0.76 -15.21 16.92
CA GLU A 117 -2.09 -14.60 16.99
C GLU A 117 -2.06 -13.07 16.85
N SER A 118 -1.15 -12.57 16.01
CA SER A 118 -0.92 -11.13 15.85
C SER A 118 -1.24 -10.64 14.44
N VAL A 119 -1.70 -9.39 14.36
CA VAL A 119 -1.95 -8.67 13.12
C VAL A 119 -1.16 -7.37 13.16
N ALA A 120 -0.38 -7.12 12.12
CA ALA A 120 0.33 -5.87 11.90
C ALA A 120 -0.18 -5.19 10.63
N MET A 121 -0.33 -3.87 10.68
CA MET A 121 -0.72 -3.06 9.53
C MET A 121 0.32 -1.96 9.28
N LEU A 122 0.69 -1.78 8.02
CA LEU A 122 1.61 -0.73 7.58
C LEU A 122 1.03 0.01 6.38
N SER A 123 0.67 1.27 6.57
CA SER A 123 0.30 2.16 5.47
C SER A 123 1.54 2.56 4.68
N VAL A 124 1.46 2.45 3.36
CA VAL A 124 2.52 2.89 2.44
C VAL A 124 2.10 4.25 1.86
N PRO A 125 2.87 5.33 2.11
CA PRO A 125 2.53 6.65 1.58
C PRO A 125 2.47 6.64 0.05
N ARG A 126 1.34 7.09 -0.53
CA ARG A 126 1.09 7.01 -1.98
C ARG A 126 2.16 7.71 -2.84
N ASP A 127 2.74 8.79 -2.32
CA ASP A 127 3.74 9.62 -3.00
C ASP A 127 5.19 9.20 -2.67
N LEU A 128 5.38 8.04 -2.03
CA LEU A 128 6.70 7.49 -1.76
C LEU A 128 7.43 7.17 -3.08
N PHE A 129 8.60 7.76 -3.27
CA PHE A 129 9.46 7.46 -4.43
C PHE A 129 10.15 6.10 -4.23
N VAL A 130 9.95 5.22 -5.19
CA VAL A 130 10.41 3.83 -5.17
C VAL A 130 10.90 3.41 -6.55
N THR A 131 11.79 2.42 -6.57
CA THR A 131 12.21 1.79 -7.82
C THR A 131 11.13 0.82 -8.28
N MET A 132 10.49 1.12 -9.41
CA MET A 132 9.58 0.17 -10.06
C MET A 132 10.41 -0.85 -10.85
N PRO A 133 10.06 -2.14 -10.74
CA PRO A 133 10.73 -3.21 -11.49
C PRO A 133 10.46 -3.04 -12.98
N ASP A 134 11.25 -3.72 -13.82
CA ASP A 134 11.02 -3.69 -15.26
C ASP A 134 9.65 -4.30 -15.62
N TYR A 135 8.84 -3.49 -16.31
CA TYR A 135 7.53 -3.85 -16.86
C TYR A 135 7.48 -3.69 -18.39
N GLY A 136 8.64 -3.63 -19.05
CA GLY A 136 8.77 -3.46 -20.51
C GLY A 136 9.55 -2.20 -20.93
N TYR A 137 9.94 -1.36 -19.97
CA TYR A 137 10.61 -0.08 -20.20
C TYR A 137 11.89 0.09 -19.34
N GLY A 138 12.36 -0.99 -18.71
CA GLY A 138 13.46 -0.96 -17.76
C GLY A 138 13.03 -0.49 -16.37
N GLU A 139 13.89 -0.73 -15.38
CA GLU A 139 13.69 -0.21 -14.02
C GLU A 139 13.80 1.30 -14.00
N HIS A 140 12.91 1.97 -13.25
CA HIS A 140 12.98 3.42 -13.04
C HIS A 140 12.34 3.84 -11.73
N LEU A 141 12.66 5.06 -11.31
CA LEU A 141 12.21 5.66 -10.08
C LEU A 141 10.96 6.50 -10.31
N ASP A 142 9.88 6.22 -9.58
CA ASP A 142 8.69 7.06 -9.56
C ASP A 142 7.91 6.88 -8.24
N ARG A 143 6.80 7.60 -8.09
CA ARG A 143 5.88 7.44 -6.96
C ARG A 143 5.15 6.10 -7.02
N ILE A 144 5.06 5.42 -5.88
CA ILE A 144 4.50 4.07 -5.79
C ILE A 144 3.05 3.98 -6.29
N ASN A 145 2.25 5.03 -6.14
CA ASN A 145 0.87 5.04 -6.62
C ASN A 145 0.71 4.86 -8.14
N LYS A 146 1.78 5.11 -8.92
CA LYS A 146 1.79 4.87 -10.37
C LYS A 146 2.06 3.43 -10.74
N ALA A 147 2.54 2.58 -9.83
CA ALA A 147 2.79 1.17 -10.14
C ALA A 147 1.51 0.46 -10.58
N PHE A 148 0.36 0.81 -9.99
CA PHE A 148 -0.93 0.28 -10.43
C PHE A 148 -1.27 0.77 -11.84
N PHE A 149 -1.16 2.08 -12.07
CA PHE A 149 -1.43 2.70 -13.37
C PHE A 149 -0.62 2.05 -14.50
N PHE A 150 0.70 1.95 -14.33
CA PHE A 150 1.58 1.37 -15.35
C PHE A 150 1.35 -0.13 -15.54
N GLY A 151 1.05 -0.86 -14.46
CA GLY A 151 0.78 -2.28 -14.58
C GLY A 151 -0.47 -2.56 -15.43
N ASP A 152 -1.49 -1.71 -15.31
CA ASP A 152 -2.68 -1.80 -16.15
C ASP A 152 -2.44 -1.26 -17.57
N SER A 153 -1.84 -0.08 -17.71
CA SER A 153 -1.67 0.59 -19.01
C SER A 153 -0.75 -0.21 -19.94
N GLU A 154 0.30 -0.81 -19.39
CA GLU A 154 1.28 -1.60 -20.13
C GLU A 154 0.94 -3.08 -20.18
N LYS A 155 -0.24 -3.48 -19.69
CA LYS A 155 -0.71 -4.87 -19.67
C LYS A 155 0.29 -5.83 -19.00
N TYR A 156 0.88 -5.38 -17.90
CA TYR A 156 1.78 -6.21 -17.09
C TYR A 156 1.07 -7.52 -16.72
N PRO A 157 1.75 -8.67 -16.70
CA PRO A 157 1.12 -9.92 -16.28
C PRO A 157 0.55 -9.82 -14.86
N GLY A 158 -0.79 -9.91 -14.75
CA GLY A 158 -1.51 -9.70 -13.48
C GLY A 158 -1.92 -8.24 -13.20
N GLY A 159 -1.70 -7.33 -14.15
CA GLY A 159 -2.13 -5.93 -14.14
C GLY A 159 -1.44 -5.05 -13.11
N GLY A 160 -2.05 -3.91 -12.84
CA GLY A 160 -1.68 -2.92 -11.83
C GLY A 160 -1.41 -3.52 -10.45
N PRO A 161 -2.28 -4.39 -9.91
CA PRO A 161 -2.05 -5.04 -8.62
C PRO A 161 -0.76 -5.84 -8.57
N ALA A 162 -0.45 -6.59 -9.63
CA ALA A 162 0.76 -7.40 -9.69
C ALA A 162 2.03 -6.56 -9.78
N LEU A 163 2.02 -5.46 -10.55
CA LEU A 163 3.15 -4.54 -10.61
C LEU A 163 3.36 -3.82 -9.27
N ALA A 164 2.29 -3.33 -8.65
CA ALA A 164 2.34 -2.71 -7.31
C ALA A 164 2.90 -3.66 -6.25
N ARG A 165 2.46 -4.93 -6.27
CA ARG A 165 2.99 -6.00 -5.42
C ARG A 165 4.50 -6.18 -5.62
N GLN A 166 4.94 -6.23 -6.88
CA GLN A 166 6.34 -6.42 -7.21
C GLN A 166 7.19 -5.22 -6.79
N THR A 167 6.67 -4.00 -6.92
CA THR A 167 7.31 -2.77 -6.43
C THR A 167 7.51 -2.81 -4.92
N ILE A 168 6.52 -3.25 -4.14
CA ILE A 168 6.68 -3.46 -2.69
C ILE A 168 7.81 -4.46 -2.40
N ARG A 169 7.80 -5.60 -3.09
CA ARG A 169 8.83 -6.63 -2.92
C ARG A 169 10.23 -6.10 -3.25
N ARG A 170 10.36 -5.34 -4.34
CA ARG A 170 11.64 -4.77 -4.82
C ARG A 170 12.26 -3.81 -3.82
N ASN A 171 11.46 -2.96 -3.18
CA ASN A 171 11.96 -1.87 -2.34
C ASN A 171 12.07 -2.24 -0.87
N PHE A 172 11.20 -3.13 -0.37
CA PHE A 172 11.12 -3.45 1.05
C PHE A 172 11.47 -4.91 1.38
N GLY A 173 11.68 -5.76 0.37
CA GLY A 173 11.92 -7.19 0.58
C GLY A 173 10.68 -7.94 1.12
N ILE A 174 9.52 -7.28 1.18
CA ILE A 174 8.30 -7.85 1.73
C ILE A 174 7.64 -8.71 0.67
N LYS A 175 7.48 -10.01 0.95
CA LYS A 175 6.66 -10.90 0.15
C LYS A 175 5.19 -10.64 0.46
N VAL A 176 4.42 -10.35 -0.57
CA VAL A 176 2.97 -10.20 -0.50
C VAL A 176 2.34 -11.45 -1.11
N ASP A 177 1.52 -12.15 -0.33
CA ASP A 177 0.92 -13.42 -0.76
C ASP A 177 -0.39 -13.20 -1.50
N ARG A 178 -1.16 -12.17 -1.12
CA ARG A 178 -2.45 -11.82 -1.72
C ARG A 178 -2.62 -10.32 -1.82
N TYR A 179 -3.54 -9.87 -2.65
CA TYR A 179 -3.96 -8.47 -2.68
C TYR A 179 -5.47 -8.34 -2.75
N ILE A 180 -5.97 -7.20 -2.29
CA ILE A 180 -7.36 -6.77 -2.40
C ILE A 180 -7.34 -5.41 -3.07
N VAL A 181 -8.14 -5.24 -4.12
CA VAL A 181 -8.38 -3.95 -4.76
C VAL A 181 -9.80 -3.52 -4.41
N MET A 182 -9.95 -2.28 -3.96
CA MET A 182 -11.21 -1.74 -3.52
C MET A 182 -11.40 -0.34 -4.11
N ASP A 183 -12.55 -0.10 -4.72
CA ASP A 183 -12.99 1.23 -5.11
C ASP A 183 -13.88 1.84 -4.02
N PHE A 184 -14.36 3.06 -4.25
CA PHE A 184 -15.22 3.77 -3.30
C PHE A 184 -16.56 3.07 -3.06
N ASP A 185 -17.11 2.40 -4.07
CA ASP A 185 -18.36 1.63 -3.94
C ASP A 185 -18.17 0.42 -3.04
N GLY A 186 -17.09 -0.33 -3.26
CA GLY A 186 -16.71 -1.45 -2.41
C GLY A 186 -16.53 -1.01 -0.96
N PHE A 187 -15.86 0.12 -0.73
CA PHE A 187 -15.67 0.68 0.60
C PHE A 187 -17.00 1.01 1.28
N ARG A 188 -17.89 1.78 0.61
CA ARG A 188 -19.20 2.16 1.14
C ARG A 188 -20.00 0.93 1.53
N ARG A 189 -20.12 -0.03 0.60
CA ARG A 189 -20.90 -1.25 0.78
C ARG A 189 -20.41 -2.09 1.94
N ILE A 190 -19.10 -2.22 2.15
CA ILE A 190 -18.54 -2.98 3.27
C ILE A 190 -18.97 -2.36 4.60
N ILE A 191 -18.86 -1.03 4.74
CA ILE A 191 -19.24 -0.34 5.97
C ILE A 191 -20.74 -0.43 6.22
N ASP A 192 -21.55 -0.23 5.19
CA ASP A 192 -23.01 -0.34 5.30
C ASP A 192 -23.43 -1.76 5.71
N HIS A 193 -22.74 -2.79 5.21
CA HIS A 193 -23.00 -4.18 5.60
C HIS A 193 -22.65 -4.48 7.06
N LEU A 194 -21.69 -3.74 7.64
CA LEU A 194 -21.36 -3.83 9.06
C LEU A 194 -22.35 -3.04 9.93
N GLY A 195 -23.31 -2.34 9.32
CA GLY A 195 -24.24 -1.46 10.01
C GLY A 195 -23.60 -0.13 10.43
N GLY A 196 -22.56 0.33 9.71
CA GLY A 196 -21.81 1.54 10.02
C GLY A 196 -20.61 1.31 10.96
N ILE A 197 -19.84 2.37 11.20
CA ILE A 197 -18.66 2.36 12.08
C ILE A 197 -18.69 3.53 13.06
N ASP A 198 -18.15 3.32 14.26
CA ASP A 198 -17.94 4.40 15.23
C ASP A 198 -16.55 5.01 15.08
N VAL A 199 -16.49 6.29 14.74
CA VAL A 199 -15.24 7.05 14.61
C VAL A 199 -15.21 8.14 15.69
N LYS A 200 -14.07 8.25 16.40
CA LYS A 200 -13.81 9.39 17.29
C LYS A 200 -13.09 10.47 16.51
N VAL A 201 -13.81 11.51 16.12
CA VAL A 201 -13.26 12.70 15.49
C VAL A 201 -12.54 13.53 16.56
N PRO A 202 -11.23 13.79 16.42
CA PRO A 202 -10.44 14.39 17.49
C PRO A 202 -10.72 15.89 17.68
N GLU A 203 -10.99 16.59 16.59
CA GLU A 203 -11.21 18.04 16.55
C GLU A 203 -12.17 18.41 15.42
N LEU A 204 -12.56 19.68 15.36
CA LEU A 204 -13.48 20.16 14.33
C LEU A 204 -12.77 20.10 12.96
N LEU A 205 -13.29 19.27 12.06
CA LEU A 205 -12.82 19.21 10.68
C LEU A 205 -13.81 19.96 9.79
N ILE A 206 -13.31 20.90 9.00
CA ILE A 206 -14.06 21.59 7.95
C ILE A 206 -13.22 21.53 6.68
N ASP A 207 -13.75 20.90 5.65
CA ASP A 207 -13.16 20.86 4.32
C ASP A 207 -14.13 21.53 3.37
N ASN A 208 -13.74 22.70 2.86
CA ASN A 208 -14.59 23.53 2.01
C ASN A 208 -14.59 23.08 0.55
N ASP A 209 -13.60 22.26 0.18
CA ASP A 209 -13.27 21.92 -1.19
C ASP A 209 -13.30 20.39 -1.37
N TYR A 210 -14.23 19.71 -0.70
CA TYR A 210 -14.40 18.27 -0.87
C TYR A 210 -14.91 17.99 -2.29
N PRO A 211 -14.20 17.20 -3.10
CA PRO A 211 -14.55 16.98 -4.48
C PRO A 211 -15.79 16.07 -4.60
N THR A 212 -16.78 16.51 -5.37
CA THR A 212 -17.98 15.71 -5.69
C THR A 212 -17.79 14.91 -6.97
N GLU A 213 -18.66 13.92 -7.20
CA GLU A 213 -18.56 13.02 -8.37
C GLU A 213 -18.70 13.77 -9.71
N ASP A 214 -19.41 14.91 -9.71
CA ASP A 214 -19.60 15.81 -10.86
C ASP A 214 -18.44 16.82 -11.06
N TYR A 215 -17.28 16.59 -10.44
CA TYR A 215 -16.12 17.49 -10.42
C TYR A 215 -16.39 18.86 -9.79
N GLY A 216 -17.48 18.99 -9.03
CA GLY A 216 -17.75 20.13 -8.17
C GLY A 216 -17.00 20.05 -6.84
N TYR A 217 -17.34 21.00 -5.97
CA TYR A 217 -16.85 21.05 -4.60
C TYR A 217 -18.02 21.25 -3.64
N MET A 218 -17.94 20.62 -2.48
CA MET A 218 -18.88 20.81 -1.39
C MET A 218 -18.14 21.04 -0.08
N GLN A 219 -18.78 21.77 0.83
CA GLN A 219 -18.28 21.85 2.21
C GLN A 219 -18.73 20.61 2.98
N VAL A 220 -17.77 19.96 3.64
CA VAL A 220 -18.00 18.89 4.60
C VAL A 220 -17.48 19.30 5.97
N ARG A 221 -18.20 18.90 7.01
CA ARG A 221 -17.92 19.29 8.40
C ARG A 221 -18.09 18.10 9.33
N PHE A 222 -17.14 17.87 10.23
CA PHE A 222 -17.23 16.87 11.29
C PHE A 222 -16.98 17.51 12.65
N GLU A 223 -17.94 17.40 13.57
CA GLU A 223 -17.78 17.88 14.94
C GLU A 223 -16.85 16.97 15.75
N PRO A 224 -16.10 17.51 16.73
CA PRO A 224 -15.34 16.67 17.66
C PRO A 224 -16.25 15.70 18.42
N GLY A 225 -15.77 14.47 18.63
CA GLY A 225 -16.47 13.46 19.44
C GLY A 225 -16.70 12.14 18.71
N ARG A 226 -17.45 11.24 19.35
CA ARG A 226 -17.84 9.96 18.76
C ARG A 226 -18.98 10.18 17.78
N GLN A 227 -18.82 9.70 16.56
CA GLN A 227 -19.84 9.72 15.53
C GLN A 227 -20.00 8.33 14.96
N HIS A 228 -21.24 7.93 14.74
CA HIS A 228 -21.57 6.72 13.99
C HIS A 228 -21.70 7.11 12.52
N MET A 229 -20.93 6.46 11.64
CA MET A 229 -20.82 6.79 10.22
C MET A 229 -21.25 5.60 9.37
N ASP A 230 -22.16 5.83 8.43
CA ASP A 230 -22.44 4.92 7.33
C ASP A 230 -21.31 4.97 6.29
N GLY A 231 -21.42 4.17 5.23
CA GLY A 231 -20.41 4.04 4.20
C GLY A 231 -20.08 5.37 3.50
N GLU A 232 -21.10 6.16 3.16
CA GLU A 232 -20.92 7.46 2.52
C GLU A 232 -20.18 8.44 3.46
N ARG A 233 -20.64 8.55 4.70
CA ARG A 233 -20.06 9.48 5.68
C ARG A 233 -18.63 9.10 6.05
N ALA A 234 -18.36 7.80 6.19
CA ALA A 234 -17.02 7.27 6.44
C ALA A 234 -16.08 7.50 5.26
N LEU A 235 -16.58 7.38 4.01
CA LEU A 235 -15.79 7.63 2.82
C LEU A 235 -15.37 9.10 2.75
N ILE A 236 -16.32 10.02 2.98
CA ILE A 236 -16.04 11.46 3.06
C ILE A 236 -14.96 11.71 4.12
N TYR A 237 -15.15 11.19 5.33
CA TYR A 237 -14.21 11.36 6.44
C TYR A 237 -12.79 10.86 6.08
N SER A 238 -12.68 9.70 5.42
CA SER A 238 -11.40 9.12 5.05
C SER A 238 -10.63 9.88 3.95
N ARG A 239 -11.34 10.73 3.19
CA ARG A 239 -10.81 11.47 2.04
C ARG A 239 -10.60 12.96 2.31
N THR A 240 -11.23 13.49 3.36
CA THR A 240 -10.98 14.85 3.87
C THR A 240 -9.51 15.01 4.28
N ARG A 241 -8.93 16.19 3.97
CA ARG A 241 -7.52 16.53 4.24
C ARG A 241 -7.39 17.74 5.14
#